data_AF-R7QIK0-F1
#
_entry.id   AF-R7QIK0-F1
#
_cell.length_a   1.000
_cell.length_b   1.000
_cell.length_c   1.000
_cell.angle_alpha   90.00
_cell.angle_beta   90.00
_cell.angle_gamma   90.00
#
_symmetry.space_group_name_H-M   'P 1'
#
loop_
_entity.id
_entity.type
_entity.pdbx_description
1 polymer ?
#
loop_
_entity_poly.entity_id
_entity_poly.type
_entity_poly.pdbx_seq_one_letter_code
_entity_poly.pdbx_strand_id
1 'polypeptide(L)'
;MPAVAYFGARFGDKWYVDLVALPHNAIRCQLRAAFIIANALGKLALDVGEADLARVYAWLGTLDRFVAALLTAEDRFVYPLVDANLRKAKTPEGAQLHLPELLSLRGRDVAKTRIRELLADARKTRDVATGATRAKINALRFALDQLGANLLDYFAAMEKFVPKLLKKALRNGPKEKDKVEKKMFEYLYAQPHGAMLGALLLQCIESRSRRAEFVNRNIRKKNDRASFKLHVKKVEASHMRLALAFDDVANKYERRFNMSTFVKHYDANTDGYAQETLAMFGDMDINAEGEGGADAQRGGDQYSDDGEQGAGMDDDVIEVLAEVTPEEVVAGEDARTLEEALAAEEARVIGDAHISDTRIGDEAASASPEHAVGEGQAVDAADYT
;
A
#
# COMPACT_ATOMS: atom_id res chain seq x y z
N MET A 1 10.24 -13.39 9.00
CA MET A 1 10.14 -12.85 7.64
C MET A 1 11.42 -12.08 7.35
N PRO A 2 12.14 -12.34 6.24
CA PRO A 2 13.16 -11.38 5.81
C PRO A 2 12.42 -10.06 5.61
N ALA A 3 12.77 -9.08 6.44
CA ALA A 3 12.14 -7.78 6.38
C ALA A 3 12.29 -7.27 4.94
N VAL A 4 11.18 -7.08 4.23
CA VAL A 4 11.12 -6.12 3.14
C VAL A 4 11.22 -4.74 3.80
N ALA A 5 12.34 -4.51 4.49
CA ALA A 5 12.65 -3.23 5.06
C ALA A 5 12.82 -2.26 3.90
N TYR A 6 12.46 -1.01 4.14
CA TYR A 6 12.60 0.10 3.22
C TYR A 6 14.09 0.29 2.87
N PHE A 7 14.64 -0.54 1.99
CA PHE A 7 16.03 -0.45 1.52
C PHE A 7 16.16 0.45 0.28
N GLY A 8 15.09 1.15 -0.11
CA GLY A 8 15.12 2.14 -1.18
C GLY A 8 15.40 3.53 -0.65
N ALA A 9 16.13 4.34 -1.41
CA ALA A 9 16.23 5.78 -1.15
C ALA A 9 14.82 6.40 -1.07
N ARG A 10 14.60 7.33 -0.13
CA ARG A 10 13.33 8.06 -0.03
C ARG A 10 13.14 8.95 -1.24
N PHE A 11 11.93 8.94 -1.81
CA PHE A 11 11.58 9.78 -2.94
C PHE A 11 11.62 11.26 -2.55
N GLY A 12 12.30 12.09 -3.34
CA GLY A 12 12.40 13.53 -3.15
C GLY A 12 13.64 13.99 -2.38
N ASP A 13 14.49 13.08 -1.90
CA ASP A 13 15.73 13.46 -1.21
C ASP A 13 16.86 13.75 -2.21
N LYS A 14 16.94 12.97 -3.29
CA LYS A 14 17.95 13.12 -4.34
C LYS A 14 17.31 12.90 -5.70
N TRP A 15 17.18 13.98 -6.49
CA TRP A 15 16.48 13.98 -7.78
C TRP A 15 16.94 12.87 -8.74
N TYR A 16 18.24 12.55 -8.77
CA TYR A 16 18.81 11.56 -9.70
C TYR A 16 18.53 10.11 -9.29
N VAL A 17 17.99 9.89 -8.09
CA VAL A 17 17.60 8.57 -7.58
C VAL A 17 16.10 8.34 -7.78
N ASP A 18 15.29 9.40 -7.72
CA ASP A 18 13.83 9.36 -7.79
C ASP A 18 13.26 8.55 -8.97
N LEU A 19 13.88 8.63 -10.16
CA LEU A 19 13.41 7.92 -11.36
C LEU A 19 13.42 6.39 -11.22
N VAL A 20 14.23 5.88 -10.30
CA VAL A 20 14.36 4.45 -10.00
C VAL A 20 13.67 4.14 -8.68
N ALA A 21 13.91 4.96 -7.65
CA ALA A 21 13.38 4.73 -6.31
C ALA A 21 11.85 4.78 -6.26
N LEU A 22 11.20 5.70 -6.98
CA LEU A 22 9.74 5.82 -6.93
C LEU A 22 9.04 4.56 -7.46
N PRO A 23 9.29 4.11 -8.71
CA PRO A 23 8.76 2.83 -9.22
C PRO A 23 9.04 1.64 -8.30
N HIS A 24 10.28 1.50 -7.82
CA HIS A 24 10.67 0.34 -7.03
C HIS A 24 10.04 0.34 -5.64
N ASN A 25 9.98 1.48 -4.96
CA ASN A 25 9.28 1.62 -3.67
C ASN A 25 7.77 1.41 -3.86
N ALA A 26 7.24 1.88 -5.00
CA ALA A 26 6.00 1.47 -5.65
C ALA A 26 5.68 -0.02 -5.43
N ILE A 27 6.52 -0.83 -6.06
CA ILE A 27 6.39 -2.28 -6.11
C ILE A 27 6.67 -2.91 -4.74
N ARG A 28 7.66 -2.44 -3.97
CA ARG A 28 7.95 -2.95 -2.62
C ARG A 28 6.76 -2.82 -1.68
N CYS A 29 6.04 -1.70 -1.72
CA CYS A 29 4.83 -1.51 -0.94
C CYS A 29 3.74 -2.53 -1.32
N GLN A 30 3.60 -2.84 -2.62
CA GLN A 30 2.69 -3.91 -3.06
C GLN A 30 3.19 -5.30 -2.66
N LEU A 31 4.48 -5.61 -2.75
CA LEU A 31 5.03 -6.88 -2.30
C LEU A 31 4.81 -7.08 -0.80
N ARG A 32 5.01 -6.04 0.02
CA ARG A 32 4.69 -6.07 1.45
C ARG A 32 3.21 -6.45 1.67
N ALA A 33 2.29 -5.82 0.93
CA ALA A 33 0.87 -6.16 1.00
C ALA A 33 0.59 -7.61 0.58
N ALA A 34 1.28 -8.12 -0.46
CA ALA A 34 1.16 -9.52 -0.88
C ALA A 34 1.58 -10.49 0.22
N PHE A 35 2.70 -10.21 0.91
CA PHE A 35 3.17 -11.02 2.03
C PHE A 35 2.23 -10.96 3.24
N ILE A 36 1.65 -9.80 3.54
CA ILE A 36 0.62 -9.68 4.58
C ILE A 36 -0.57 -10.57 4.25
N ILE A 37 -1.11 -10.48 3.03
CA ILE A 37 -2.22 -11.32 2.56
C ILE A 37 -1.85 -12.80 2.64
N ALA A 38 -0.70 -13.20 2.11
CA ALA A 38 -0.27 -14.60 2.10
C ALA A 38 -0.09 -15.16 3.53
N ASN A 39 0.34 -14.34 4.48
CA ASN A 39 0.45 -14.74 5.87
C ASN A 39 -0.90 -14.86 6.57
N ALA A 40 -1.79 -13.89 6.35
CA ALA A 40 -3.16 -13.94 6.85
C ALA A 40 -3.91 -15.17 6.31
N LEU A 41 -3.80 -15.47 5.01
CA LEU A 41 -4.36 -16.69 4.42
C LEU A 41 -3.81 -17.97 5.08
N GLY A 42 -2.52 -17.98 5.41
CA GLY A 42 -1.91 -19.11 6.11
C GLY A 42 -2.50 -19.33 7.51
N LYS A 43 -2.80 -18.26 8.24
CA LYS A 43 -3.46 -18.31 9.56
C LYS A 43 -4.92 -18.73 9.44
N LEU A 44 -5.60 -18.27 8.38
CA LEU A 44 -7.01 -18.52 8.10
C LEU A 44 -7.25 -19.75 7.21
N ALA A 45 -6.26 -20.64 7.05
CA ALA A 45 -6.30 -21.67 6.00
C ALA A 45 -7.51 -22.62 6.06
N LEU A 46 -8.13 -22.76 7.23
CA LEU A 46 -9.35 -23.56 7.46
C LEU A 46 -10.65 -22.78 7.16
N ASP A 47 -10.63 -21.44 7.29
CA ASP A 47 -11.80 -20.57 7.17
C ASP A 47 -11.87 -19.82 5.83
N VAL A 48 -10.80 -19.85 5.04
CA VAL A 48 -10.72 -19.17 3.74
C VAL A 48 -11.63 -19.85 2.72
N GLY A 49 -12.60 -19.10 2.18
CA GLY A 49 -13.47 -19.55 1.10
C GLY A 49 -12.89 -19.29 -0.29
N GLU A 50 -13.51 -19.88 -1.32
CA GLU A 50 -13.16 -19.62 -2.73
C GLU A 50 -13.37 -18.15 -3.11
N ALA A 51 -14.34 -17.45 -2.50
CA ALA A 51 -14.56 -16.02 -2.73
C ALA A 51 -13.38 -15.16 -2.23
N ASP A 52 -12.78 -15.52 -1.08
CA ASP A 52 -11.59 -14.85 -0.56
C ASP A 52 -10.40 -15.03 -1.48
N LEU A 53 -10.17 -16.27 -1.92
CA LEU A 53 -9.13 -16.59 -2.90
C LEU A 53 -9.35 -15.84 -4.21
N ALA A 54 -10.58 -15.77 -4.72
CA ALA A 54 -10.91 -15.01 -5.93
C ALA A 54 -10.55 -13.52 -5.79
N ARG A 55 -10.82 -12.90 -4.63
CA ARG A 55 -10.41 -11.51 -4.35
C ARG A 55 -8.89 -11.36 -4.34
N VAL A 56 -8.17 -12.30 -3.74
CA VAL A 56 -6.70 -12.30 -3.72
C VAL A 56 -6.12 -12.47 -5.13
N TYR A 57 -6.68 -13.35 -5.96
CA TYR A 57 -6.22 -13.52 -7.34
C TYR A 57 -6.55 -12.30 -8.22
N ALA A 58 -7.68 -11.62 -8.00
CA ALA A 58 -7.99 -10.35 -8.65
C ALA A 58 -6.97 -9.27 -8.26
N TRP A 59 -6.63 -9.19 -6.97
CA TRP A 59 -5.58 -8.30 -6.44
C TRP A 59 -4.21 -8.61 -7.07
N LEU A 60 -3.82 -9.89 -7.17
CA LEU A 60 -2.58 -10.31 -7.84
C LEU A 60 -2.57 -9.95 -9.32
N GLY A 61 -3.72 -10.04 -10.01
CA GLY A 61 -3.84 -9.60 -11.41
C GLY A 61 -3.63 -8.09 -11.58
N THR A 62 -3.95 -7.29 -10.57
CA THR A 62 -3.61 -5.85 -10.55
C THR A 62 -2.11 -5.64 -10.30
N LEU A 63 -1.50 -6.38 -9.38
CA LEU A 63 -0.05 -6.34 -9.13
C LEU A 63 0.74 -6.69 -10.40
N ASP A 64 0.36 -7.77 -11.08
CA ASP A 64 0.96 -8.22 -12.34
C ASP A 64 0.96 -7.11 -13.41
N ARG A 65 -0.22 -6.52 -13.65
CA ARG A 65 -0.36 -5.39 -14.58
C ARG A 65 0.47 -4.19 -14.19
N PHE A 66 0.53 -3.85 -12.90
CA PHE A 66 1.30 -2.73 -12.38
C PHE A 66 2.82 -2.93 -12.58
N VAL A 67 3.35 -4.10 -12.20
CA VAL A 67 4.77 -4.44 -12.38
C VAL A 67 5.12 -4.47 -13.86
N ALA A 68 4.31 -5.11 -14.70
CA ALA A 68 4.54 -5.16 -16.14
C ALA A 68 4.56 -3.75 -16.77
N ALA A 69 3.62 -2.89 -16.39
CA ALA A 69 3.56 -1.52 -16.89
C ALA A 69 4.78 -0.68 -16.45
N LEU A 70 5.22 -0.81 -15.19
CA LEU A 70 6.40 -0.09 -14.68
C LEU A 70 7.70 -0.54 -15.35
N LEU A 71 7.94 -1.85 -15.45
CA LEU A 71 9.14 -2.38 -16.12
C LEU A 71 9.17 -1.95 -17.60
N THR A 72 8.01 -1.91 -18.26
CA THR A 72 7.92 -1.41 -19.64
C THR A 72 8.14 0.10 -19.73
N ALA A 73 7.72 0.87 -18.73
CA ALA A 73 8.01 2.30 -18.66
C ALA A 73 9.52 2.55 -18.50
N GLU A 74 10.21 1.75 -17.68
CA GLU A 74 11.66 1.81 -17.54
C GLU A 74 12.37 1.52 -18.87
N ASP A 75 11.95 0.48 -19.59
CA ASP A 75 12.42 0.14 -20.95
C ASP A 75 12.28 1.28 -21.94
N ARG A 76 11.19 2.04 -21.84
CA ARG A 76 10.91 3.14 -22.78
C ARG A 76 11.60 4.44 -22.43
N PHE A 77 11.79 4.73 -21.14
CA PHE A 77 12.15 6.09 -20.71
C PHE A 77 13.43 6.16 -19.88
N VAL A 78 13.77 5.13 -19.11
CA VAL A 78 14.96 5.13 -18.24
C VAL A 78 16.13 4.47 -18.96
N TYR A 79 15.97 3.24 -19.44
CA TYR A 79 17.06 2.48 -20.03
C TYR A 79 17.68 3.09 -21.29
N PRO A 80 16.95 3.77 -22.19
CA PRO A 80 17.57 4.46 -23.31
C PRO A 80 18.57 5.54 -22.86
N LEU A 81 18.30 6.21 -21.74
CA LEU A 81 19.20 7.21 -21.16
C LEU A 81 20.43 6.55 -20.54
N VAL A 82 20.24 5.43 -19.84
CA VAL A 82 21.33 4.64 -19.27
C VAL A 82 22.25 4.12 -20.38
N ASP A 83 21.69 3.46 -21.38
CA ASP A 83 22.43 2.82 -22.47
C ASP A 83 23.19 3.84 -23.32
N ALA A 84 22.60 5.02 -23.58
CA ALA A 84 23.29 6.11 -24.26
C ALA A 84 24.55 6.57 -23.52
N ASN A 85 24.53 6.58 -22.19
CA ASN A 85 25.70 6.94 -21.38
C ASN A 85 26.72 5.82 -21.28
N LEU A 86 26.25 4.57 -21.21
CA LEU A 86 27.15 3.41 -21.25
C LEU A 86 27.93 3.33 -22.56
N ARG A 87 27.29 3.64 -23.71
CA ARG A 87 27.98 3.73 -25.00
C ARG A 87 29.04 4.84 -25.02
N LYS A 88 28.73 6.01 -24.44
CA LYS A 88 29.70 7.10 -24.29
C LYS A 88 30.85 6.75 -23.35
N ALA A 89 30.60 5.94 -22.33
CA ALA A 89 31.62 5.48 -21.39
C ALA A 89 32.52 4.36 -21.96
N LYS A 90 32.20 3.72 -23.10
CA LYS A 90 33.13 2.77 -23.73
C LYS A 90 34.34 3.43 -24.42
N THR A 91 34.49 4.75 -24.33
CA THR A 91 35.76 5.45 -24.59
C THR A 91 36.80 5.06 -23.52
N PRO A 92 38.11 5.23 -23.77
CA PRO A 92 39.19 4.78 -22.86
C PRO A 92 39.03 5.24 -21.40
N GLU A 93 38.35 6.37 -21.18
CA GLU A 93 38.11 6.98 -19.86
C GLU A 93 36.93 6.36 -19.08
N GLY A 94 36.00 5.65 -19.72
CA GLY A 94 34.82 5.08 -19.04
C GLY A 94 34.81 3.55 -18.92
N ALA A 95 35.86 2.87 -19.41
CA ALA A 95 36.06 1.42 -19.28
C ALA A 95 36.16 0.92 -17.82
N GLN A 96 36.25 1.83 -16.84
CA GLN A 96 36.35 1.51 -15.41
C GLN A 96 35.03 1.12 -14.73
N LEU A 97 33.87 1.23 -15.40
CA LEU A 97 32.60 0.75 -14.85
C LEU A 97 32.43 -0.75 -15.16
N HIS A 98 32.91 -1.62 -14.25
CA HIS A 98 32.43 -2.99 -14.18
C HIS A 98 30.93 -2.98 -13.86
N LEU A 99 30.09 -3.15 -14.88
CA LEU A 99 28.65 -3.21 -14.73
C LEU A 99 28.24 -4.66 -14.46
N PRO A 100 27.40 -4.92 -13.43
CA PRO A 100 26.76 -6.21 -13.26
C PRO A 100 26.08 -6.69 -14.53
N GLU A 101 26.02 -8.01 -14.73
CA GLU A 101 25.32 -8.63 -15.85
C GLU A 101 23.84 -8.20 -15.90
N LEU A 102 23.21 -7.98 -14.75
CA LEU A 102 21.84 -7.49 -14.61
C LEU A 102 21.60 -6.09 -15.21
N LEU A 103 22.63 -5.28 -15.43
CA LEU A 103 22.51 -3.98 -16.11
C LEU A 103 22.70 -4.09 -17.63
N SER A 104 23.21 -5.22 -18.12
CA SER A 104 23.27 -5.49 -19.56
C SER A 104 21.87 -5.64 -20.12
N LEU A 105 21.67 -5.31 -21.40
CA LEU A 105 20.38 -5.49 -22.08
C LEU A 105 19.84 -6.91 -21.88
N ARG A 106 20.68 -7.92 -22.11
CA ARG A 106 20.34 -9.34 -21.94
C ARG A 106 19.98 -9.68 -20.50
N GLY A 107 20.77 -9.25 -19.52
CA GLY A 107 20.51 -9.53 -18.11
C GLY A 107 19.19 -8.92 -17.62
N ARG A 108 18.88 -7.70 -18.05
CA ARG A 108 17.58 -7.06 -17.78
C ARG A 108 16.43 -7.85 -18.39
N ASP A 109 16.55 -8.26 -19.64
CA ASP A 109 15.48 -8.99 -20.34
C ASP A 109 15.23 -10.37 -19.73
N VAL A 110 16.29 -11.08 -19.33
CA VAL A 110 16.19 -12.35 -18.60
C VAL A 110 15.51 -12.14 -17.24
N ALA A 111 15.96 -11.17 -16.45
CA ALA A 111 15.38 -10.88 -15.13
C ALA A 111 13.89 -10.50 -15.23
N LYS A 112 13.53 -9.60 -16.14
CA LYS A 112 12.13 -9.20 -16.36
C LYS A 112 11.26 -10.36 -16.85
N THR A 113 11.79 -11.21 -17.73
CA THR A 113 11.08 -12.41 -18.20
C THR A 113 10.83 -13.36 -17.03
N ARG A 114 11.85 -13.60 -16.21
CA ARG A 114 11.73 -14.43 -15.01
C ARG A 114 10.70 -13.87 -14.02
N ILE A 115 10.69 -12.56 -13.79
CA ILE A 115 9.70 -11.89 -12.93
C ILE A 115 8.28 -12.09 -13.47
N ARG A 116 8.07 -11.98 -14.79
CA ARG A 116 6.76 -12.20 -15.43
C ARG A 116 6.31 -13.65 -15.33
N GLU A 117 7.23 -14.61 -15.52
CA GLU A 117 6.94 -16.03 -15.31
C GLU A 117 6.50 -16.31 -13.87
N LEU A 118 7.22 -15.77 -12.88
CA LEU A 118 6.89 -15.95 -11.47
C LEU A 118 5.54 -15.33 -11.10
N LEU A 119 5.19 -14.17 -11.66
CA LEU A 119 3.85 -13.57 -11.52
C LEU A 119 2.77 -14.45 -12.14
N ALA A 120 3.02 -15.01 -13.33
CA ALA A 120 2.10 -15.93 -13.98
C ALA A 120 1.93 -17.21 -13.15
N ASP A 121 3.01 -17.76 -12.60
CA ASP A 121 2.98 -18.96 -11.77
C ASP A 121 2.24 -18.71 -10.45
N ALA A 122 2.43 -17.57 -9.81
CA ALA A 122 1.66 -17.16 -8.64
C ALA A 122 0.14 -17.14 -8.93
N ARG A 123 -0.27 -16.72 -10.14
CA ARG A 123 -1.68 -16.70 -10.56
C ARG A 123 -2.22 -18.09 -10.88
N LYS A 124 -1.42 -18.95 -11.52
CA LYS A 124 -1.79 -20.34 -11.84
C LYS A 124 -2.01 -21.20 -10.60
N THR A 125 -1.54 -20.76 -9.42
CA THR A 125 -1.87 -21.46 -8.16
C THR A 125 -3.38 -21.56 -7.90
N ARG A 126 -4.19 -20.72 -8.55
CA ARG A 126 -5.66 -20.83 -8.56
C ARG A 126 -6.15 -22.18 -9.09
N ASP A 127 -5.45 -22.72 -10.09
CA ASP A 127 -5.86 -23.89 -10.86
C ASP A 127 -5.28 -25.20 -10.28
N VAL A 128 -4.70 -25.16 -9.07
CA VAL A 128 -4.17 -26.34 -8.40
C VAL A 128 -5.31 -27.34 -8.17
N ALA A 129 -5.21 -28.47 -8.86
CA ALA A 129 -6.28 -29.46 -9.02
C ALA A 129 -6.68 -30.19 -7.72
N THR A 130 -5.92 -30.06 -6.64
CA THR A 130 -6.12 -30.85 -5.42
C THR A 130 -7.30 -30.40 -4.55
N GLY A 131 -8.09 -29.40 -4.95
CA GLY A 131 -9.34 -28.99 -4.27
C GLY A 131 -9.16 -28.39 -2.86
N ALA A 132 -8.04 -28.67 -2.19
CA ALA A 132 -7.75 -28.19 -0.86
C ALA A 132 -7.21 -26.75 -0.91
N THR A 133 -7.98 -25.80 -0.38
CA THR A 133 -7.61 -24.40 -0.13
C THR A 133 -6.18 -24.24 0.41
N ARG A 134 -5.77 -25.13 1.33
CA ARG A 134 -4.42 -25.14 1.91
C ARG A 134 -3.30 -25.34 0.88
N ALA A 135 -3.50 -26.21 -0.12
CA ALA A 135 -2.51 -26.45 -1.16
C ALA A 135 -2.32 -25.20 -2.05
N LYS A 136 -3.43 -24.52 -2.41
CA LYS A 136 -3.40 -23.26 -3.15
C LYS A 136 -2.65 -22.17 -2.38
N ILE A 137 -2.92 -22.03 -1.08
CA ILE A 137 -2.26 -21.04 -0.21
C ILE A 137 -0.75 -21.30 -0.10
N ASN A 138 -0.33 -22.55 0.12
CA ASN A 138 1.09 -22.90 0.20
C ASN A 138 1.81 -22.66 -1.13
N ALA A 139 1.20 -23.04 -2.25
CA ALA A 139 1.74 -22.77 -3.57
C ALA A 139 1.88 -21.27 -3.84
N LEU A 140 0.88 -20.48 -3.43
CA LEU A 140 0.91 -19.02 -3.55
C LEU A 140 2.04 -18.40 -2.72
N ARG A 141 2.21 -18.82 -1.46
CA ARG A 141 3.30 -18.38 -0.59
C ARG A 141 4.67 -18.62 -1.23
N PHE A 142 4.91 -19.85 -1.68
CA PHE A 142 6.15 -20.22 -2.35
C PHE A 142 6.40 -19.38 -3.60
N ALA A 143 5.38 -19.17 -4.44
CA ALA A 143 5.50 -18.33 -5.63
C ALA A 143 5.81 -16.86 -5.28
N LEU A 144 5.20 -16.31 -4.23
CA LEU A 144 5.46 -14.95 -3.76
C LEU A 144 6.87 -14.79 -3.15
N ASP A 145 7.38 -15.79 -2.44
CA ASP A 145 8.76 -15.79 -1.93
C ASP A 145 9.77 -15.72 -3.10
N GLN A 146 9.57 -16.55 -4.13
CA GLN A 146 10.42 -16.55 -5.32
C GLN A 146 10.33 -15.22 -6.08
N LEU A 147 9.10 -14.71 -6.28
CA LEU A 147 8.87 -13.41 -6.92
C LEU A 147 9.56 -12.26 -6.15
N GLY A 148 9.37 -12.23 -4.83
CA GLY A 148 9.94 -11.21 -3.95
C GLY A 148 11.47 -11.20 -4.01
N ALA A 149 12.11 -12.36 -3.89
CA ALA A 149 13.57 -12.46 -3.99
C ALA A 149 14.11 -11.92 -5.33
N ASN A 150 13.53 -12.36 -6.45
CA ASN A 150 13.96 -11.96 -7.79
C ASN A 150 13.74 -10.46 -8.05
N LEU A 151 12.62 -9.89 -7.59
CA LEU A 151 12.35 -8.46 -7.71
C LEU A 151 13.32 -7.62 -6.87
N LEU A 152 13.59 -8.04 -5.64
CA LEU A 152 14.49 -7.31 -4.75
C LEU A 152 15.94 -7.34 -5.24
N ASP A 153 16.42 -8.48 -5.75
CA ASP A 153 17.74 -8.60 -6.37
C ASP A 153 17.87 -7.69 -7.60
N TYR A 154 16.84 -7.68 -8.44
CA TYR A 154 16.76 -6.79 -9.58
C TYR A 154 16.82 -5.31 -9.16
N PHE A 155 16.01 -4.90 -8.17
CA PHE A 155 16.02 -3.53 -7.67
C PHE A 155 17.35 -3.14 -7.03
N ALA A 156 17.96 -4.02 -6.23
CA ALA A 156 19.24 -3.76 -5.58
C ALA A 156 20.36 -3.54 -6.61
N ALA A 157 20.41 -4.35 -7.67
CA ALA A 157 21.34 -4.16 -8.77
C ALA A 157 21.10 -2.82 -9.47
N MET A 158 19.85 -2.46 -9.72
CA MET A 158 19.47 -1.25 -10.42
C MET A 158 19.77 0.03 -9.63
N GLU A 159 19.35 0.09 -8.37
CA GLU A 159 19.49 1.25 -7.49
C GLU A 159 20.96 1.58 -7.17
N LYS A 160 21.84 0.58 -7.19
CA LYS A 160 23.27 0.77 -6.94
C LYS A 160 23.99 1.53 -8.06
N PHE A 161 23.56 1.37 -9.31
CA PHE A 161 24.31 1.85 -10.48
C PHE A 161 23.55 2.86 -11.32
N VAL A 162 22.25 2.66 -11.57
CA VAL A 162 21.48 3.51 -12.49
C VAL A 162 21.41 4.96 -12.03
N PRO A 163 21.19 5.30 -10.74
CA PRO A 163 21.22 6.70 -10.30
C PRO A 163 22.54 7.42 -10.61
N LYS A 164 23.68 6.72 -10.52
CA LYS A 164 25.01 7.28 -10.85
C LYS A 164 25.13 7.58 -12.34
N LEU A 165 24.55 6.72 -13.18
CA LEU A 165 24.52 6.90 -14.64
C LEU A 165 23.55 8.02 -15.03
N LEU A 166 22.37 8.09 -14.41
CA LEU A 166 21.38 9.14 -14.63
C LEU A 166 21.90 10.53 -14.23
N LYS A 167 22.63 10.62 -13.11
CA LYS A 167 23.29 11.88 -12.69
C LYS A 167 24.24 12.41 -13.77
N LYS A 168 24.92 11.53 -14.51
CA LYS A 168 25.79 11.91 -15.65
C LYS A 168 25.00 12.16 -16.94
N ALA A 169 23.88 11.48 -17.12
CA ALA A 169 23.04 11.52 -18.30
C ALA A 169 22.26 12.84 -18.46
N LEU A 170 21.69 13.30 -17.35
CA LEU A 170 20.70 14.37 -17.32
C LEU A 170 21.42 15.71 -17.14
N ARG A 171 21.78 16.33 -18.27
CA ARG A 171 22.59 17.56 -18.31
C ARG A 171 21.90 18.74 -17.65
N ASN A 172 20.56 18.82 -17.79
CA ASN A 172 19.75 19.86 -17.15
C ASN A 172 19.17 19.40 -15.79
N GLY A 173 19.78 18.37 -15.19
CA GLY A 173 19.50 17.89 -13.84
C GLY A 173 18.01 17.66 -13.57
N PRO A 174 17.44 18.32 -12.55
CA PRO A 174 16.04 18.13 -12.15
C PRO A 174 15.01 18.35 -13.27
N LYS A 175 15.24 19.31 -14.18
CA LYS A 175 14.25 19.63 -15.24
C LYS A 175 14.09 18.50 -16.25
N GLU A 176 15.18 17.81 -16.60
CA GLU A 176 15.11 16.66 -17.49
C GLU A 176 14.57 15.43 -16.77
N LYS A 177 14.93 15.25 -15.49
CA LYS A 177 14.32 14.24 -14.63
C LYS A 177 12.80 14.36 -14.62
N ASP A 178 12.28 15.56 -14.39
CA ASP A 178 10.85 15.84 -14.34
C ASP A 178 10.13 15.53 -15.66
N LYS A 179 10.81 15.74 -16.80
CA LYS A 179 10.28 15.34 -18.11
C LYS A 179 10.22 13.83 -18.27
N VAL A 180 11.22 13.09 -17.77
CA VAL A 180 11.25 11.63 -17.84
C VAL A 180 10.19 11.04 -16.91
N GLU A 181 10.12 11.51 -15.67
CA GLU A 181 9.10 11.13 -14.69
C GLU A 181 7.70 11.33 -15.26
N LYS A 182 7.46 12.50 -15.88
CA LYS A 182 6.19 12.80 -16.53
C LYS A 182 5.86 11.83 -17.66
N LYS A 183 6.81 11.50 -18.53
CA LYS A 183 6.59 10.52 -19.60
C LYS A 183 6.28 9.14 -19.06
N MET A 184 6.96 8.72 -17.99
CA MET A 184 6.67 7.45 -17.31
C MET A 184 5.26 7.46 -16.72
N PHE A 185 4.87 8.54 -16.04
CA PHE A 185 3.53 8.68 -15.47
C PHE A 185 2.44 8.71 -16.55
N GLU A 186 2.61 9.50 -17.60
CA GLU A 186 1.69 9.57 -18.74
C GLU A 186 1.53 8.19 -19.40
N TYR A 187 2.62 7.44 -19.55
CA TYR A 187 2.55 6.08 -20.09
C TYR A 187 1.75 5.13 -19.20
N LEU A 188 1.96 5.16 -17.87
CA LEU A 188 1.17 4.37 -16.92
C LEU A 188 -0.30 4.76 -16.94
N TYR A 189 -0.58 6.06 -16.99
CA TYR A 189 -1.93 6.59 -16.99
C TYR A 189 -2.70 6.26 -18.27
N ALA A 190 -1.99 6.09 -19.38
CA ALA A 190 -2.57 5.65 -20.65
C ALA A 190 -2.84 4.13 -20.73
N GLN A 191 -2.36 3.33 -19.77
CA GLN A 191 -2.65 1.89 -19.75
C GLN A 191 -4.11 1.62 -19.37
N PRO A 192 -4.65 0.42 -19.68
CA PRO A 192 -5.88 -0.06 -19.08
C PRO A 192 -5.81 0.03 -17.55
N HIS A 193 -6.82 0.65 -16.93
CA HIS A 193 -6.83 0.99 -15.50
C HIS A 193 -5.72 1.96 -15.06
N GLY A 194 -5.24 2.84 -15.94
CA GLY A 194 -4.12 3.75 -15.65
C GLY A 194 -4.30 4.65 -14.44
N ALA A 195 -5.54 5.05 -14.11
CA ALA A 195 -5.81 5.78 -12.86
C ALA A 195 -5.50 4.96 -11.60
N MET A 196 -5.80 3.66 -11.62
CA MET A 196 -5.43 2.73 -10.55
C MET A 196 -3.91 2.56 -10.49
N LEU A 197 -3.24 2.33 -11.62
CA LEU A 197 -1.78 2.18 -11.66
C LEU A 197 -1.06 3.44 -11.18
N GLY A 198 -1.57 4.62 -11.56
CA GLY A 198 -1.09 5.91 -11.07
C GLY A 198 -1.28 6.08 -9.57
N ALA A 199 -2.41 5.64 -9.01
CA ALA A 199 -2.63 5.66 -7.57
C ALA A 199 -1.65 4.74 -6.82
N LEU A 200 -1.41 3.52 -7.34
CA LEU A 200 -0.44 2.59 -6.77
C LEU A 200 0.98 3.17 -6.77
N LEU A 201 1.38 3.89 -7.83
CA LEU A 201 2.69 4.56 -7.88
C LEU A 201 2.88 5.60 -6.77
N LEU A 202 1.81 6.30 -6.37
CA LEU A 202 1.88 7.35 -5.35
C LEU A 202 1.85 6.84 -3.92
N GLN A 203 1.54 5.56 -3.69
CA GLN A 203 1.35 5.04 -2.35
C GLN A 203 2.60 5.15 -1.47
N CYS A 204 3.79 5.07 -2.07
CA CYS A 204 5.06 5.14 -1.34
C CYS A 204 5.52 6.58 -1.08
N ILE A 205 4.75 7.59 -1.52
CA ILE A 205 5.00 8.99 -1.17
C ILE A 205 4.21 9.29 0.11
N GLU A 206 4.92 9.27 1.24
CA GLU A 206 4.38 9.50 2.58
C GLU A 206 3.94 10.96 2.78
N SER A 207 4.77 11.90 2.33
CA SER A 207 4.49 13.32 2.45
C SER A 207 3.34 13.75 1.55
N ARG A 208 2.24 14.24 2.15
CA ARG A 208 1.08 14.80 1.44
C ARG A 208 1.47 15.95 0.51
N SER A 209 2.41 16.81 0.93
CA SER A 209 2.90 17.92 0.11
C SER A 209 3.69 17.43 -1.11
N ARG A 210 4.61 16.47 -0.93
CA ARG A 210 5.35 15.85 -2.06
C ARG A 210 4.41 15.13 -3.03
N ARG A 211 3.37 14.45 -2.52
CA ARG A 211 2.35 13.80 -3.37
C ARG A 211 1.57 14.82 -4.18
N ALA A 212 1.17 15.93 -3.58
CA ALA A 212 0.47 17.02 -4.27
C ALA A 212 1.36 17.69 -5.33
N GLU A 213 2.64 17.94 -5.03
CA GLU A 213 3.61 18.46 -5.98
C GLU A 213 3.77 17.54 -7.20
N PHE A 214 3.95 16.23 -6.95
CA PHE A 214 4.02 15.23 -8.01
C PHE A 214 2.77 15.29 -8.90
N VAL A 215 1.57 15.29 -8.31
CA VAL A 215 0.32 15.33 -9.06
C VAL A 215 0.20 16.63 -9.88
N ASN A 216 0.54 17.77 -9.30
CA ASN A 216 0.49 19.07 -9.99
C ASN A 216 1.47 19.14 -11.17
N ARG A 217 2.64 18.51 -11.06
CA ARG A 217 3.64 18.44 -12.13
C ARG A 217 3.21 17.51 -13.26
N ASN A 218 2.65 16.36 -12.91
CA ASN A 218 2.37 15.28 -13.85
C ASN A 218 0.97 15.36 -14.48
N ILE A 219 -0.01 15.99 -13.81
CA ILE A 219 -1.37 16.18 -14.30
C ILE A 219 -1.68 17.67 -14.47
N ARG A 220 -1.81 18.11 -15.73
CA ARG A 220 -1.95 19.55 -16.07
C ARG A 220 -3.32 20.13 -15.68
N LYS A 221 -4.42 19.47 -16.08
CA LYS A 221 -5.77 20.04 -15.92
C LYS A 221 -6.25 19.90 -14.48
N LYS A 222 -6.97 20.93 -13.97
CA LYS A 222 -7.53 20.92 -12.61
C LYS A 222 -8.58 19.82 -12.44
N ASN A 223 -9.44 19.63 -13.45
CA ASN A 223 -10.50 18.62 -13.41
C ASN A 223 -9.93 17.20 -13.39
N ASP A 224 -8.93 16.91 -14.22
CA ASP A 224 -8.23 15.61 -14.23
C ASP A 224 -7.58 15.32 -12.86
N ARG A 225 -7.05 16.35 -12.18
CA ARG A 225 -6.51 16.21 -10.82
C ARG A 225 -7.59 15.84 -9.81
N ALA A 226 -8.77 16.45 -9.87
CA ALA A 226 -9.89 16.10 -9.00
C ALA A 226 -10.38 14.67 -9.25
N SER A 227 -10.57 14.30 -10.52
CA SER A 227 -10.92 12.92 -10.90
C SER A 227 -9.87 11.92 -10.43
N PHE A 228 -8.59 12.24 -10.58
CA PHE A 228 -7.51 11.38 -10.13
C PHE A 228 -7.51 11.20 -8.60
N LYS A 229 -7.75 12.27 -7.83
CA LYS A 229 -7.90 12.16 -6.35
C LYS A 229 -9.03 11.21 -5.96
N LEU A 230 -10.15 11.25 -6.68
CA LEU A 230 -11.27 10.32 -6.45
C LEU A 230 -10.88 8.88 -6.76
N HIS A 231 -10.14 8.64 -7.86
CA HIS A 231 -9.60 7.31 -8.15
C HIS A 231 -8.61 6.82 -7.10
N VAL A 232 -7.74 7.69 -6.59
CA VAL A 232 -6.83 7.36 -5.49
C VAL A 232 -7.62 6.89 -4.27
N LYS A 233 -8.63 7.64 -3.83
CA LYS A 233 -9.51 7.24 -2.71
C LYS A 233 -10.18 5.89 -2.95
N LYS A 234 -10.69 5.64 -4.17
CA LYS A 234 -11.30 4.35 -4.54
C LYS A 234 -10.32 3.18 -4.45
N VAL A 235 -9.09 3.38 -4.92
CA VAL A 235 -8.03 2.36 -4.90
C VAL A 235 -7.55 2.11 -3.47
N GLU A 236 -7.42 3.17 -2.67
CA GLU A 236 -7.10 3.11 -1.25
C GLU A 236 -8.16 2.29 -0.49
N ALA A 237 -9.45 2.57 -0.73
CA ALA A 237 -10.58 1.88 -0.09
C ALA A 237 -10.78 0.42 -0.53
N SER A 238 -10.27 0.03 -1.71
CA SER A 238 -10.44 -1.31 -2.26
C SER A 238 -9.15 -2.12 -2.27
N HIS A 239 -8.30 -1.91 -3.28
CA HIS A 239 -7.08 -2.68 -3.52
C HIS A 239 -6.06 -2.56 -2.38
N MET A 240 -5.86 -1.37 -1.84
CA MET A 240 -4.87 -1.17 -0.76
C MET A 240 -5.38 -1.64 0.60
N ARG A 241 -6.69 -1.49 0.86
CA ARG A 241 -7.31 -1.93 2.12
C ARG A 241 -7.40 -3.45 2.25
N LEU A 242 -7.34 -4.19 1.15
CA LEU A 242 -7.48 -5.66 1.17
C LEU A 242 -6.47 -6.33 2.10
N ALA A 243 -5.19 -5.91 2.07
CA ALA A 243 -4.17 -6.50 2.94
C ALA A 243 -4.44 -6.24 4.43
N LEU A 244 -4.88 -5.04 4.78
CA LEU A 244 -5.25 -4.69 6.15
C LEU A 244 -6.48 -5.48 6.61
N ALA A 245 -7.49 -5.63 5.75
CA ALA A 245 -8.68 -6.41 6.08
C ALA A 245 -8.37 -7.88 6.37
N PHE A 246 -7.48 -8.50 5.58
CA PHE A 246 -7.03 -9.87 5.84
C PHE A 246 -6.22 -9.98 7.13
N ASP A 247 -5.32 -9.03 7.39
CA ASP A 247 -4.52 -9.01 8.62
C ASP A 247 -5.40 -8.84 9.87
N ASP A 248 -6.37 -7.93 9.82
CA ASP A 248 -7.34 -7.72 10.90
C ASP A 248 -8.16 -8.97 11.20
N VAL A 249 -8.64 -9.67 10.17
CA VAL A 249 -9.39 -10.92 10.33
C VAL A 249 -8.50 -12.01 10.91
N ALA A 250 -7.26 -12.13 10.43
CA ALA A 250 -6.30 -13.11 10.95
C ALA A 250 -5.93 -12.84 12.42
N ASN A 251 -5.70 -11.58 12.79
CA ASN A 251 -5.39 -11.19 14.17
C ASN A 251 -6.60 -11.41 15.10
N LYS A 252 -7.83 -11.16 14.62
CA LYS A 252 -9.06 -11.49 15.36
C LYS A 252 -9.23 -13.00 15.53
N TYR A 253 -8.92 -13.77 14.50
CA TYR A 253 -8.94 -15.23 14.56
C TYR A 253 -7.96 -15.74 15.61
N GLU A 254 -6.70 -15.29 15.60
CA GLU A 254 -5.69 -15.68 16.60
C GLU A 254 -6.11 -15.34 18.03
N ARG A 255 -6.68 -14.15 18.27
CA ARG A 255 -7.16 -13.75 19.60
C ARG A 255 -8.35 -14.57 20.10
N ARG A 256 -9.21 -15.03 19.19
CA ARG A 256 -10.39 -15.87 19.51
C ARG A 256 -10.06 -17.36 19.54
N PHE A 257 -8.95 -17.75 18.92
CA PHE A 257 -8.52 -19.13 18.83
C PHE A 257 -8.11 -19.62 20.22
N ASN A 258 -9.06 -20.26 20.89
CA ASN A 258 -8.83 -21.01 22.11
C ASN A 258 -8.73 -22.49 21.73
N MET A 259 -7.57 -23.11 21.97
CA MET A 259 -7.32 -24.52 21.65
C MET A 259 -8.40 -25.44 22.25
N SER A 260 -8.89 -25.14 23.45
CA SER A 260 -9.96 -25.93 24.10
C SER A 260 -11.32 -25.81 23.40
N THR A 261 -11.58 -24.69 22.72
CA THR A 261 -12.80 -24.45 21.93
C THR A 261 -12.68 -25.05 20.53
N PHE A 262 -11.48 -24.99 19.95
CA PHE A 262 -11.14 -25.66 18.70
C PHE A 262 -11.32 -27.17 18.80
N VAL A 263 -10.73 -27.82 19.82
CA VAL A 263 -10.88 -29.27 20.05
C VAL A 263 -12.35 -29.65 20.28
N LYS A 264 -13.11 -28.86 21.08
CA LYS A 264 -14.54 -29.13 21.33
C LYS A 264 -15.42 -29.00 20.08
N HIS A 265 -15.14 -28.04 19.19
CA HIS A 265 -15.88 -27.89 17.94
C HIS A 265 -15.49 -28.94 16.89
N TYR A 266 -14.24 -29.41 16.91
CA TYR A 266 -13.74 -30.46 16.02
C TYR A 266 -14.17 -31.87 16.45
N ASP A 267 -14.23 -32.17 17.75
CA ASP A 267 -14.76 -33.44 18.27
C ASP A 267 -16.26 -33.61 17.97
N ALA A 268 -17.00 -32.51 17.83
CA ALA A 268 -18.43 -32.54 17.52
C ALA A 268 -18.73 -32.85 16.04
N ASN A 269 -17.79 -32.59 15.13
CA ASN A 269 -17.90 -32.89 13.70
C ASN A 269 -16.89 -33.98 13.32
N THR A 270 -17.30 -35.22 13.51
CA THR A 270 -16.53 -36.45 13.25
C THR A 270 -16.35 -36.71 11.75
N ASP A 271 -15.55 -35.87 11.09
CA ASP A 271 -15.00 -36.17 9.77
C ASP A 271 -13.52 -36.58 9.91
N GLY A 272 -13.12 -37.66 9.24
CA GLY A 272 -11.82 -38.34 9.40
C GLY A 272 -10.56 -37.48 9.21
N TYR A 273 -10.67 -36.26 8.68
CA TYR A 273 -9.60 -35.27 8.60
C TYR A 273 -9.21 -34.66 9.98
N ALA A 274 -10.09 -34.76 10.98
CA ALA A 274 -9.84 -34.29 12.33
C ALA A 274 -8.70 -35.05 13.03
N GLN A 275 -8.60 -36.37 12.82
CA GLN A 275 -7.58 -37.20 13.47
C GLN A 275 -6.16 -36.92 12.96
N GLU A 276 -5.97 -36.63 11.66
CA GLU A 276 -4.66 -36.22 11.13
C GLU A 276 -4.20 -34.86 11.69
N THR A 277 -5.15 -33.95 11.91
CA THR A 277 -4.85 -32.61 12.43
C THR A 277 -4.54 -32.65 13.93
N LEU A 278 -5.31 -33.42 14.71
CA LEU A 278 -5.04 -33.67 16.13
C LEU A 278 -3.73 -34.44 16.37
N ALA A 279 -3.40 -35.42 15.52
CA ALA A 279 -2.13 -36.14 15.61
C ALA A 279 -0.90 -35.23 15.37
N MET A 280 -1.04 -34.17 14.56
CA MET A 280 0.05 -33.21 14.34
C MET A 280 0.24 -32.21 15.49
N PHE A 281 -0.82 -31.90 16.26
CA PHE A 281 -0.73 -31.02 17.43
C PHE A 281 -0.52 -31.77 18.74
N GLY A 282 -0.83 -33.07 18.80
CA GLY A 282 -0.65 -33.93 19.96
C GLY A 282 0.81 -34.22 20.33
N ASP A 283 1.76 -33.96 19.42
CA ASP A 283 3.20 -34.03 19.73
C ASP A 283 3.76 -32.74 20.37
N MET A 284 2.96 -31.68 20.47
CA MET A 284 3.30 -30.52 21.32
C MET A 284 2.71 -30.74 22.70
N ASP A 285 3.52 -31.31 23.58
CA ASP A 285 3.26 -31.63 24.98
C ASP A 285 2.42 -30.56 25.70
N ILE A 286 1.10 -30.81 25.80
CA ILE A 286 0.10 -29.92 26.42
C ILE A 286 0.27 -29.89 27.95
N ASN A 287 1.23 -30.63 28.52
CA ASN A 287 1.50 -30.71 29.95
C ASN A 287 2.82 -30.06 30.41
N ALA A 288 3.49 -29.26 29.58
CA ALA A 288 4.75 -28.60 29.97
C ALA A 288 4.58 -27.30 30.79
N GLU A 289 3.50 -27.16 31.55
CA GLU A 289 3.41 -26.19 32.65
C GLU A 289 3.39 -26.93 33.99
N GLY A 290 4.52 -26.93 34.70
CA GLY A 290 4.56 -27.40 36.08
C GLY A 290 5.96 -27.63 36.66
N GLU A 291 6.40 -26.66 37.48
CA GLU A 291 7.28 -26.81 38.66
C GLU A 291 8.81 -26.62 38.54
N GLY A 292 9.31 -25.69 39.38
CA GLY A 292 10.72 -25.45 39.70
C GLY A 292 11.19 -24.09 39.18
N GLY A 293 11.39 -23.04 39.97
CA GLY A 293 12.02 -22.99 41.28
C GLY A 293 13.07 -21.89 41.17
N ALA A 294 12.97 -20.87 42.03
CA ALA A 294 13.85 -19.71 42.03
C ALA A 294 15.33 -20.10 42.22
N ASP A 295 16.23 -19.48 41.45
CA ASP A 295 17.48 -19.00 42.03
C ASP A 295 18.12 -17.88 41.19
N ALA A 296 18.55 -16.86 41.92
CA ALA A 296 19.16 -15.65 41.41
C ALA A 296 20.67 -15.84 41.25
N GLN A 297 21.24 -15.44 40.11
CA GLN A 297 22.63 -14.98 40.07
C GLN A 297 22.92 -14.01 38.91
N ARG A 298 22.83 -12.74 39.29
CA ARG A 298 23.71 -11.59 38.99
C ARG A 298 24.94 -11.88 38.08
N GLY A 299 25.00 -11.19 36.94
CA GLY A 299 26.23 -11.00 36.15
C GLY A 299 26.00 -9.91 35.10
N GLY A 300 26.77 -8.83 35.15
CA GLY A 300 26.60 -7.62 34.34
C GLY A 300 26.96 -7.80 32.86
N ASP A 301 26.51 -6.87 32.00
CA ASP A 301 27.37 -5.77 31.57
C ASP A 301 26.61 -4.76 30.69
N GLN A 302 27.20 -3.57 30.67
CA GLN A 302 26.82 -2.32 29.99
C GLN A 302 26.51 -2.47 28.49
N TYR A 303 25.57 -1.68 27.98
CA TYR A 303 25.82 -0.76 26.86
C TYR A 303 24.79 0.39 26.90
N SER A 304 25.32 1.60 27.02
CA SER A 304 24.67 2.87 26.72
C SER A 304 24.48 2.99 25.20
N ASP A 305 23.28 3.36 24.76
CA ASP A 305 23.12 4.05 23.47
C ASP A 305 22.00 5.08 23.57
N ASP A 306 22.38 6.31 23.25
CA ASP A 306 21.57 7.51 23.30
C ASP A 306 20.79 7.67 21.99
N GLY A 307 19.52 8.04 22.11
CA GLY A 307 18.83 8.91 21.13
C GLY A 307 18.26 8.25 19.87
N GLU A 308 16.93 8.21 19.78
CA GLU A 308 16.20 9.19 18.96
C GLU A 308 14.68 9.02 19.13
N GLN A 309 14.04 10.18 19.15
CA GLN A 309 12.64 10.41 19.51
C GLN A 309 11.69 9.79 18.48
N GLY A 310 10.80 8.91 18.96
CA GLY A 310 9.62 8.48 18.22
C GLY A 310 8.66 9.66 18.08
N ALA A 311 8.54 10.19 16.86
CA ALA A 311 7.44 11.07 16.50
C ALA A 311 6.14 10.25 16.56
N GLY A 312 5.24 10.67 17.44
CA GLY A 312 3.91 10.09 17.60
C GLY A 312 3.15 10.07 16.28
N MET A 313 2.51 8.94 16.02
CA MET A 313 1.41 8.90 15.05
C MET A 313 0.23 9.63 15.70
N ASP A 314 -0.17 10.74 15.09
CA ASP A 314 -1.45 11.38 15.37
C ASP A 314 -2.56 10.40 14.96
N ASP A 315 -3.08 9.69 15.95
CA ASP A 315 -4.35 8.97 15.92
C ASP A 315 -5.47 10.00 16.06
N ASP A 316 -6.00 10.48 14.94
CA ASP A 316 -7.27 11.20 14.91
C ASP A 316 -8.08 10.83 13.65
N VAL A 317 -9.10 10.00 13.91
CA VAL A 317 -10.46 9.96 13.32
C VAL A 317 -10.56 9.60 11.81
N ILE A 318 -11.29 8.52 11.47
CA ILE A 318 -12.74 8.57 11.13
C ILE A 318 -13.33 7.15 11.07
N GLU A 319 -14.31 6.98 11.96
CA GLU A 319 -15.36 5.98 12.07
C GLU A 319 -16.34 5.95 10.87
N VAL A 320 -16.81 4.73 10.56
CA VAL A 320 -18.13 4.35 10.00
C VAL A 320 -18.57 4.98 8.66
N LEU A 321 -18.76 4.15 7.62
CA LEU A 321 -20.10 3.85 7.05
C LEU A 321 -20.07 2.83 5.89
N ALA A 322 -20.98 1.87 6.03
CA ALA A 322 -21.89 1.20 5.08
C ALA A 322 -21.40 0.69 3.71
N GLU A 323 -21.79 -0.56 3.47
CA GLU A 323 -21.77 -1.28 2.20
C GLU A 323 -22.47 -0.50 1.08
N VAL A 324 -21.81 -0.41 -0.08
CA VAL A 324 -22.46 -0.09 -1.35
C VAL A 324 -22.07 -1.18 -2.35
N THR A 325 -23.05 -1.95 -2.76
CA THR A 325 -22.95 -2.91 -3.86
C THR A 325 -22.86 -2.16 -5.20
N PRO A 326 -22.10 -2.66 -6.19
CA PRO A 326 -21.98 -1.98 -7.48
C PRO A 326 -23.03 -2.52 -8.46
N GLU A 327 -24.12 -1.80 -8.65
CA GLU A 327 -24.95 -1.93 -9.85
C GLU A 327 -25.08 -0.57 -10.58
N GLU A 328 -24.84 -0.65 -11.88
CA GLU A 328 -25.18 0.29 -12.96
C GLU A 328 -24.47 1.67 -13.01
N VAL A 329 -23.42 1.71 -13.84
CA VAL A 329 -22.96 2.94 -14.51
C VAL A 329 -23.59 2.95 -15.91
N VAL A 330 -24.62 3.77 -16.10
CA VAL A 330 -25.05 4.22 -17.44
C VAL A 330 -24.46 5.60 -17.69
N ALA A 331 -23.94 5.77 -18.90
CA ALA A 331 -23.18 6.91 -19.36
C ALA A 331 -24.04 8.16 -19.56
N GLY A 332 -23.46 9.31 -19.21
CA GLY A 332 -23.68 10.58 -19.89
C GLY A 332 -24.94 11.34 -19.50
N GLU A 333 -24.82 12.22 -18.51
CA GLU A 333 -25.17 13.64 -18.58
C GLU A 333 -24.84 14.32 -17.24
N ASP A 334 -24.58 15.63 -17.31
CA ASP A 334 -24.47 16.57 -16.20
C ASP A 334 -23.20 16.60 -15.33
N ALA A 335 -22.23 17.39 -15.77
CA ALA A 335 -21.22 17.97 -14.89
C ALA A 335 -21.79 18.99 -13.88
N ARG A 336 -23.05 19.43 -14.05
CA ARG A 336 -23.76 20.34 -13.12
C ARG A 336 -24.37 19.61 -11.92
N THR A 337 -24.86 18.39 -12.09
CA THR A 337 -25.39 17.57 -10.98
C THR A 337 -24.28 17.08 -10.05
N LEU A 338 -23.04 16.98 -10.55
CA LEU A 338 -21.88 16.57 -9.75
C LEU A 338 -21.37 17.67 -8.81
N GLU A 339 -21.52 18.94 -9.20
CA GLU A 339 -21.18 20.10 -8.36
C GLU A 339 -22.26 20.33 -7.29
N GLU A 340 -23.55 20.10 -7.62
CA GLU A 340 -24.65 20.09 -6.65
C GLU A 340 -24.57 18.89 -5.68
N ALA A 341 -24.17 17.70 -6.15
CA ALA A 341 -23.95 16.54 -5.29
C ALA A 341 -22.76 16.74 -4.34
N LEU A 342 -21.68 17.40 -4.79
CA LEU A 342 -20.54 17.76 -3.95
C LEU A 342 -20.91 18.83 -2.91
N ALA A 343 -21.70 19.84 -3.29
CA ALA A 343 -22.18 20.87 -2.37
C ALA A 343 -23.18 20.30 -1.35
N ALA A 344 -24.03 19.36 -1.74
CA ALA A 344 -24.96 18.67 -0.84
C ALA A 344 -24.24 17.76 0.16
N GLU A 345 -23.19 17.05 -0.28
CA GLU A 345 -22.37 16.21 0.60
C GLU A 345 -21.55 17.06 1.59
N GLU A 346 -21.00 18.20 1.14
CA GLU A 346 -20.25 19.14 1.98
C GLU A 346 -21.16 19.83 3.01
N ALA A 347 -22.40 20.19 2.63
CA ALA A 347 -23.40 20.72 3.55
C ALA A 347 -23.88 19.69 4.58
N ARG A 348 -23.95 18.41 4.21
CA ARG A 348 -24.33 17.32 5.11
C ARG A 348 -23.26 17.02 6.17
N VAL A 349 -21.98 17.05 5.76
CA VAL A 349 -20.84 16.90 6.68
C VAL A 349 -20.75 18.07 7.67
N ILE A 350 -21.12 19.29 7.25
CA ILE A 350 -21.17 20.46 8.12
C ILE A 350 -22.41 20.43 9.03
N GLY A 351 -23.53 19.89 8.57
CA GLY A 351 -24.77 19.74 9.36
C GLY A 351 -24.66 18.71 10.48
N ASP A 352 -23.99 17.57 10.24
CA ASP A 352 -23.83 16.52 11.25
C ASP A 352 -22.79 16.90 12.32
N ALA A 353 -21.86 17.83 12.02
CA ALA A 353 -20.93 18.40 12.99
C ALA A 353 -21.58 19.43 13.96
N HIS A 354 -22.84 19.81 13.74
CA HIS A 354 -23.56 20.77 14.59
C HIS A 354 -24.72 20.17 15.41
N ILE A 355 -24.89 18.84 15.37
CA ILE A 355 -25.93 18.13 16.14
C ILE A 355 -25.33 17.31 17.31
N SER A 356 -24.00 17.19 17.42
CA SER A 356 -23.34 16.46 18.50
C SER A 356 -23.00 17.27 19.76
N ASP A 357 -23.35 18.56 19.83
CA ASP A 357 -22.93 19.44 20.95
C ASP A 357 -24.09 20.06 21.76
N THR A 358 -25.28 19.47 21.71
CA THR A 358 -26.38 19.83 22.63
C THR A 358 -27.22 18.62 23.05
N ARG A 359 -26.69 17.84 24.02
CA ARG A 359 -27.54 17.17 25.03
C ARG A 359 -26.70 16.56 26.14
N ILE A 360 -26.80 17.18 27.32
CA ILE A 360 -26.64 16.72 28.72
C ILE A 360 -26.11 17.97 29.48
N GLY A 361 -26.86 18.67 30.32
CA GLY A 361 -28.13 18.37 30.95
C GLY A 361 -28.78 19.59 31.59
N ASP A 362 -29.48 19.33 32.70
CA ASP A 362 -30.20 20.23 33.62
C ASP A 362 -31.72 20.35 33.42
N GLU A 363 -32.43 19.44 34.10
CA GLU A 363 -33.69 19.76 34.77
C GLU A 363 -33.41 20.04 36.25
N ALA A 364 -33.69 21.26 36.72
CA ALA A 364 -34.67 21.54 37.78
C ALA A 364 -34.60 23.02 38.25
N ALA A 365 -35.75 23.72 38.11
CA ALA A 365 -36.40 24.68 39.02
C ALA A 365 -35.52 25.61 39.92
N SER A 366 -35.77 26.90 40.14
CA SER A 366 -36.91 27.79 39.92
C SER A 366 -36.54 29.15 40.55
N ALA A 367 -36.75 30.28 39.87
CA ALA A 367 -37.12 31.56 40.49
C ALA A 367 -37.38 32.62 39.39
N SER A 368 -38.50 33.30 39.52
CA SER A 368 -38.99 34.37 38.63
C SER A 368 -38.41 35.75 39.01
N PRO A 369 -38.96 36.89 38.53
CA PRO A 369 -38.30 37.74 37.53
C PRO A 369 -38.04 39.16 38.05
N GLU A 370 -37.29 40.00 37.32
CA GLU A 370 -37.50 41.46 37.31
C GLU A 370 -36.68 42.17 36.21
N HIS A 371 -37.37 43.08 35.49
CA HIS A 371 -37.01 44.34 34.81
C HIS A 371 -35.50 44.64 34.49
N ALA A 372 -35.09 45.29 33.37
CA ALA A 372 -35.67 46.44 32.67
C ALA A 372 -34.95 46.73 31.31
N VAL A 373 -35.72 47.19 30.32
CA VAL A 373 -35.58 48.44 29.51
C VAL A 373 -34.21 48.90 28.93
N GLY A 374 -34.24 49.23 27.62
CA GLY A 374 -33.40 50.25 26.93
C GLY A 374 -33.04 49.84 25.50
N GLU A 375 -33.75 50.26 24.43
CA GLU A 375 -33.60 51.53 23.67
C GLU A 375 -32.13 51.87 23.34
N GLY A 376 -31.68 52.17 22.12
CA GLY A 376 -32.31 52.40 20.82
C GLY A 376 -31.24 52.76 19.75
N GLN A 377 -31.70 52.85 18.49
CA GLN A 377 -31.22 53.67 17.34
C GLN A 377 -29.73 53.68 16.93
N ALA A 378 -29.39 53.33 15.67
CA ALA A 378 -29.21 54.20 14.48
C ALA A 378 -28.21 55.37 14.73
N VAL A 379 -27.20 55.68 13.91
CA VAL A 379 -27.22 56.11 12.51
C VAL A 379 -25.78 56.12 11.92
N ASP A 380 -25.67 55.90 10.60
CA ASP A 380 -24.86 56.60 9.58
C ASP A 380 -23.33 56.85 9.64
N ALA A 381 -22.74 56.46 8.50
CA ALA A 381 -21.95 57.28 7.54
C ALA A 381 -20.41 57.34 7.57
N ALA A 382 -19.90 57.11 6.35
CA ALA A 382 -18.80 57.78 5.65
C ALA A 382 -17.35 57.49 6.10
N ASP A 383 -16.54 56.84 5.26
CA ASP A 383 -15.73 57.43 4.15
C ASP A 383 -14.62 58.37 4.63
N TYR A 384 -13.36 57.90 4.56
CA TYR A 384 -12.25 58.46 3.76
C TYR A 384 -10.88 57.95 4.28
N THR A 385 -10.04 57.56 3.31
CA THR A 385 -8.58 57.29 3.32
C THR A 385 -8.04 56.03 3.98
#